data_AF-A0A2E8Q7W7-F1
#
_entry.id   AF-A0A2E8Q7W7-F1
#
_cell.length_a   1.000
_cell.length_b   1.000
_cell.length_c   1.000
_cell.angle_alpha   90.00
_cell.angle_beta   90.00
_cell.angle_gamma   90.00
#
_symmetry.space_group_name_H-M   'P 1'
#
loop_
_entity.id
_entity.type
_entity.pdbx_description
1 polymer ?
#
loop_
_entity_poly.entity_id
_entity_poly.type
_entity_poly.pdbx_seq_one_letter_code
_entity_poly.pdbx_strand_id
1 'polypeptide(L)'
;MLFAAIIALNVLLKADNFSFLGLFFIAFYLYSYGKKESVYYLSLSFISFSTGLLNEISINTLKSIIPVLLVSSVFSLMMIGHWFLVDPTINRDGMKNIAKFSMYLSIVLSFLVFVNFYESSSDFFNLIGNEVLNNVIIFLYISAGVLSFGSYKSLQEKSYTGVMASTGLSYLSLIVSLGASGTLILSI
;
A
#
# COMPACT_ATOMS: atom_id res chain seq x y z
N MET A 1 -7.79 -17.07 -26.78
CA MET A 1 -8.01 -18.24 -25.90
C MET A 1 -7.76 -17.91 -24.44
N LEU A 2 -6.53 -17.61 -24.01
CA LEU A 2 -6.20 -17.40 -22.59
C LEU A 2 -7.01 -16.25 -21.94
N PHE A 3 -7.17 -15.13 -22.65
CA PHE A 3 -7.95 -14.00 -22.17
C PHE A 3 -9.47 -14.28 -22.03
N ALA A 4 -10.05 -15.00 -22.98
CA ALA A 4 -11.45 -15.42 -22.91
C ALA A 4 -11.70 -16.41 -21.76
N ALA A 5 -10.73 -17.29 -21.48
CA ALA A 5 -10.79 -18.22 -20.35
C ALA A 5 -10.75 -17.49 -19.00
N ILE A 6 -9.93 -16.44 -18.86
CA ILE A 6 -9.86 -15.61 -17.64
C ILE A 6 -11.20 -14.92 -17.38
N ILE A 7 -11.84 -14.37 -18.42
CA ILE A 7 -13.14 -13.69 -18.25
C ILE A 7 -14.24 -14.70 -17.91
N ALA A 8 -14.26 -15.86 -18.57
CA ALA A 8 -15.24 -16.91 -18.27
C ALA A 8 -15.08 -17.45 -16.84
N LEU A 9 -13.84 -17.63 -16.37
CA LEU A 9 -13.56 -18.04 -14.99
C LEU A 9 -14.01 -16.96 -13.99
N ASN A 10 -13.81 -15.69 -14.30
CA ASN A 10 -14.19 -14.60 -13.41
C ASN A 10 -15.72 -14.46 -13.27
N VAL A 11 -16.47 -14.62 -14.36
CA VAL A 11 -17.95 -14.65 -14.31
C VAL A 11 -18.46 -15.79 -13.42
N LEU A 12 -17.77 -16.93 -13.40
CA LEU A 12 -18.10 -18.07 -12.55
C LEU A 12 -17.81 -17.79 -11.05
N LEU A 13 -16.78 -16.98 -10.76
CA LEU A 13 -16.43 -16.60 -9.40
C LEU A 13 -17.34 -15.50 -8.84
N LYS A 14 -17.73 -14.51 -9.65
CA LYS A 14 -18.65 -13.44 -9.25
C LYS A 14 -19.45 -12.89 -10.43
N ALA A 15 -20.78 -12.91 -10.28
CA ALA A 15 -21.73 -12.47 -11.30
C ALA A 15 -22.15 -11.02 -11.06
N ASP A 16 -21.41 -10.08 -11.65
CA ASP A 16 -21.73 -8.64 -11.64
C ASP A 16 -22.25 -8.20 -13.01
N ASN A 17 -22.98 -7.08 -13.07
CA ASN A 17 -23.51 -6.55 -14.33
C ASN A 17 -22.41 -6.33 -15.40
N PHE A 18 -21.20 -5.95 -14.98
CA PHE A 18 -20.04 -5.78 -15.86
C PHE A 18 -19.43 -7.10 -16.35
N SER A 19 -19.53 -8.18 -15.57
CA SER A 19 -19.04 -9.49 -15.98
C SER A 19 -20.00 -10.13 -17.01
N PHE A 20 -21.31 -9.93 -16.85
CA PHE A 20 -22.30 -10.29 -17.88
C PHE A 20 -22.11 -9.53 -19.20
N LEU A 21 -21.83 -8.23 -19.13
CA LEU A 21 -21.55 -7.41 -20.32
C LEU A 21 -20.27 -7.88 -21.04
N GLY A 22 -19.23 -8.28 -20.28
CA GLY A 22 -18.02 -8.88 -20.83
C GLY A 22 -18.26 -10.22 -21.53
N LEU A 23 -19.13 -11.07 -20.96
CA LEU A 23 -19.50 -12.37 -21.53
C LEU A 23 -20.33 -12.20 -22.82
N PHE A 24 -21.24 -11.22 -22.85
CA PHE A 24 -21.99 -10.85 -24.06
C PHE A 24 -21.04 -10.54 -25.23
N PHE A 25 -20.01 -9.72 -25.02
CA PHE A 25 -19.02 -9.42 -26.07
C PHE A 25 -18.14 -10.62 -26.46
N ILE A 26 -17.88 -11.56 -25.55
CA ILE A 26 -17.18 -12.83 -25.87
C ILE A 26 -18.03 -13.74 -26.76
N ALA A 27 -19.34 -13.81 -26.52
CA ALA A 27 -20.24 -14.57 -27.39
C ALA A 27 -20.21 -14.02 -28.82
N PHE A 28 -20.22 -12.68 -28.98
CA PHE A 28 -20.03 -12.04 -30.29
C PHE A 28 -18.65 -12.28 -30.91
N TYR A 29 -17.60 -12.32 -30.09
CA TYR A 29 -16.26 -12.69 -30.56
C TYR A 29 -16.21 -14.11 -31.13
N LEU A 30 -16.83 -15.08 -30.44
CA LEU A 30 -16.90 -16.47 -30.92
C LEU A 30 -17.76 -16.59 -32.19
N TYR A 31 -18.84 -15.82 -32.29
CA TYR A 31 -19.69 -15.81 -33.47
C TYR A 31 -19.00 -15.20 -34.71
N SER A 32 -18.20 -14.15 -34.52
CA SER A 32 -17.53 -13.43 -35.62
C SER A 32 -16.08 -13.91 -35.85
N TYR A 33 -15.76 -15.14 -35.46
CA TYR A 33 -14.41 -15.69 -35.50
C TYR A 33 -13.86 -15.69 -36.94
N GLY A 34 -12.71 -15.03 -37.17
CA GLY A 34 -12.05 -14.92 -38.48
C GLY A 34 -12.31 -13.61 -39.24
N LYS A 35 -13.24 -12.76 -38.79
CA LYS A 35 -13.41 -11.40 -39.35
C LYS A 35 -12.52 -10.39 -38.61
N LYS A 36 -12.10 -9.32 -39.29
CA LYS A 36 -11.36 -8.19 -38.66
C LYS A 36 -12.12 -7.59 -37.47
N GLU A 37 -13.45 -7.65 -37.50
CA GLU A 37 -14.33 -7.15 -36.45
C GLU A 37 -14.21 -7.89 -35.11
N SER A 38 -13.71 -9.13 -35.11
CA SER A 38 -13.50 -9.93 -33.88
C SER A 38 -12.57 -9.24 -32.87
N VAL A 39 -11.58 -8.48 -33.35
CA VAL A 39 -10.64 -7.77 -32.48
C VAL A 39 -11.36 -6.70 -31.65
N TYR A 40 -12.32 -5.97 -32.24
CA TYR A 40 -13.06 -4.93 -31.53
C TYR A 40 -13.93 -5.50 -30.39
N TYR A 41 -14.59 -6.63 -30.61
CA TYR A 41 -15.38 -7.30 -29.57
C TYR A 41 -14.51 -7.80 -28.42
N LEU A 42 -13.29 -8.27 -28.72
CA LEU A 42 -12.34 -8.69 -27.70
C LEU A 42 -11.83 -7.51 -26.86
N SER A 43 -11.53 -6.37 -27.50
CA SER A 43 -11.17 -5.13 -26.80
C SER A 43 -12.30 -4.61 -25.91
N LEU A 44 -13.55 -4.68 -26.38
CA LEU A 44 -14.71 -4.21 -25.62
C LEU A 44 -14.97 -5.09 -24.38
N SER A 45 -14.80 -6.41 -24.53
CA SER A 45 -14.83 -7.35 -23.40
C SER A 45 -13.71 -7.08 -22.38
N PHE A 46 -12.50 -6.76 -22.86
CA PHE A 46 -11.37 -6.39 -22.00
C PHE A 46 -11.66 -5.14 -21.15
N ILE A 47 -12.24 -4.11 -21.79
CA ILE A 47 -12.58 -2.86 -21.11
C ILE A 47 -13.66 -3.11 -20.05
N SER A 48 -14.74 -3.82 -20.40
CA SER A 48 -15.82 -4.17 -19.46
C SER A 48 -15.31 -4.93 -18.24
N PHE A 49 -14.39 -5.87 -18.47
CA PHE A 49 -13.77 -6.64 -17.40
C PHE A 49 -12.91 -5.77 -16.48
N SER A 50 -12.09 -4.90 -17.07
CA SER A 50 -11.21 -3.99 -16.32
C SER A 50 -12.02 -2.99 -15.48
N THR A 51 -13.15 -2.50 -15.99
CA THR A 51 -14.06 -1.63 -15.23
C THR A 51 -14.74 -2.36 -14.08
N GLY A 52 -15.12 -3.63 -14.28
CA GLY A 52 -15.66 -4.46 -13.19
C GLY A 52 -14.64 -4.66 -12.07
N LEU A 53 -13.41 -5.00 -12.41
CA LEU A 53 -12.31 -5.13 -11.42
C LEU A 53 -12.04 -3.82 -10.67
N LEU A 54 -12.02 -2.69 -11.36
CA LEU A 54 -11.79 -1.39 -10.73
C LEU A 54 -12.93 -0.99 -9.79
N ASN A 55 -14.17 -1.37 -10.10
CA ASN A 55 -15.33 -1.06 -9.27
C ASN A 55 -15.35 -1.87 -7.95
N GLU A 56 -14.76 -3.06 -7.96
CA GLU A 56 -14.60 -3.90 -6.76
C GLU A 56 -13.54 -3.37 -5.80
N ILE A 57 -12.58 -2.59 -6.30
CA ILE A 57 -11.58 -1.94 -5.46
C ILE A 57 -12.27 -0.81 -4.70
N SER A 58 -12.72 -1.12 -3.49
CA SER A 58 -13.32 -0.14 -2.60
C SER A 58 -12.34 0.99 -2.27
N ILE A 59 -12.87 2.20 -2.09
CA ILE A 59 -12.08 3.36 -1.63
C ILE A 59 -11.38 3.05 -0.29
N ASN A 60 -12.02 2.25 0.58
CA ASN A 60 -11.46 1.83 1.86
C ASN A 60 -10.21 0.93 1.69
N THR A 61 -10.23 0.02 0.71
CA THR A 61 -9.03 -0.78 0.39
C THR A 61 -7.90 0.05 -0.18
N LEU A 62 -8.19 1.12 -0.94
CA LEU A 62 -7.15 2.03 -1.41
C LEU A 62 -6.57 2.88 -0.27
N LYS A 63 -7.41 3.30 0.68
CA LYS A 63 -7.01 4.04 1.87
C LYS A 63 -6.03 3.24 2.74
N SER A 64 -6.21 1.92 2.87
CA SER A 64 -5.31 1.08 3.69
C SER A 64 -3.94 0.80 3.06
N ILE A 65 -3.77 0.99 1.75
CA ILE A 65 -2.49 0.75 1.06
C ILE A 65 -1.38 1.68 1.56
N ILE A 66 -1.68 2.97 1.78
CA ILE A 66 -0.66 3.95 2.17
C ILE A 66 -0.07 3.65 3.57
N PRO A 67 -0.88 3.40 4.62
CA PRO A 67 -0.36 2.94 5.91
C PRO A 67 0.43 1.62 5.82
N VAL A 68 -0.02 0.66 5.01
CA VAL A 68 0.69 -0.62 4.81
C VAL A 68 2.03 -0.43 4.11
N LEU A 69 2.11 0.50 3.15
CA LEU A 69 3.37 0.89 2.50
C LEU A 69 4.37 1.47 3.50
N LEU A 70 3.91 2.23 4.51
CA LEU A 70 4.79 2.76 5.56
C LEU A 70 5.42 1.61 6.33
N VAL A 71 4.59 0.74 6.90
CA VAL A 71 5.03 -0.38 7.74
C VAL A 71 5.98 -1.29 6.96
N SER A 72 5.62 -1.64 5.72
CA SER A 72 6.48 -2.47 4.86
C SER A 72 7.82 -1.80 4.54
N SER A 73 7.84 -0.49 4.31
CA SER A 73 9.09 0.24 4.04
C SER A 73 10.04 0.26 5.26
N VAL A 74 9.51 0.49 6.47
CA VAL A 74 10.30 0.51 7.70
C VAL A 74 10.78 -0.90 8.05
N PHE A 75 9.92 -1.91 7.87
CA PHE A 75 10.30 -3.32 8.05
C PHE A 75 11.41 -3.75 7.09
N SER A 76 11.31 -3.38 5.81
CA SER A 76 12.35 -3.65 4.82
C SER A 76 13.69 -3.02 5.23
N LEU A 77 13.67 -1.77 5.69
CA LEU A 77 14.88 -1.11 6.19
C LEU A 77 15.53 -1.85 7.36
N MET A 78 14.72 -2.28 8.32
CA MET A 78 15.18 -3.03 9.50
C MET A 78 15.82 -4.37 9.10
N MET A 79 15.18 -5.11 8.19
CA MET A 79 15.65 -6.41 7.72
C MET A 79 16.95 -6.29 6.91
N ILE A 80 17.04 -5.32 6.01
CA ILE A 80 18.27 -5.06 5.25
C ILE A 80 19.38 -4.62 6.22
N GLY A 81 19.07 -3.82 7.23
CA GLY A 81 20.06 -3.42 8.23
C GLY A 81 20.58 -4.57 9.08
N HIS A 82 19.73 -5.53 9.46
CA HIS A 82 20.18 -6.76 10.12
C HIS A 82 21.05 -7.61 9.19
N TRP A 83 20.68 -7.73 7.91
CA TRP A 83 21.48 -8.46 6.94
C TRP A 83 22.86 -7.81 6.74
N PHE A 84 22.94 -6.48 6.76
CA PHE A 84 24.20 -5.75 6.70
C PHE A 84 25.12 -6.06 7.90
N LEU A 85 24.57 -6.33 9.09
CA LEU A 85 25.37 -6.74 10.25
C LEU A 85 25.96 -8.14 10.09
N VAL A 86 25.29 -9.01 9.33
CA VAL A 86 25.78 -10.36 9.01
C VAL A 86 26.79 -10.31 7.86
N ASP A 87 26.54 -9.51 6.83
CA ASP A 87 27.42 -9.32 5.67
C ASP A 87 27.62 -7.83 5.36
N PRO A 88 28.77 -7.24 5.78
CA PRO A 88 29.03 -5.80 5.63
C PRO A 88 29.46 -5.38 4.21
N THR A 89 29.44 -6.29 3.23
CA THR A 89 29.80 -5.99 1.84
C THR A 89 28.66 -5.34 1.03
N ILE A 90 27.44 -5.33 1.57
CA ILE A 90 26.23 -4.80 0.92
C ILE A 90 26.31 -3.27 0.78
N ASN A 91 25.89 -2.74 -0.38
CA ASN A 91 25.84 -1.29 -0.59
C ASN A 91 24.76 -0.62 0.30
N ARG A 92 25.14 0.45 1.01
CA ARG A 92 24.28 1.23 1.91
C ARG A 92 23.31 2.17 1.19
N ASP A 93 23.49 2.39 -0.11
CA ASP A 93 22.64 3.33 -0.87
C ASP A 93 21.17 2.90 -0.90
N GLY A 94 20.90 1.59 -1.01
CA GLY A 94 19.54 1.04 -0.93
C GLY A 94 18.87 1.35 0.41
N MET A 95 19.59 1.13 1.51
CA MET A 95 19.10 1.43 2.86
C MET A 95 18.81 2.92 3.05
N LYS A 96 19.71 3.79 2.57
CA LYS A 96 19.52 5.24 2.64
C LYS A 96 18.28 5.70 1.89
N ASN A 97 18.02 5.13 0.71
CA ASN A 97 16.86 5.49 -0.09
C ASN A 97 15.55 5.02 0.57
N ILE A 98 15.54 3.83 1.16
CA ILE A 98 14.37 3.34 1.91
C ILE A 98 14.13 4.18 3.18
N ALA A 99 15.20 4.63 3.86
CA ALA A 99 15.09 5.53 5.02
C ALA A 99 14.45 6.88 4.63
N LYS A 100 14.92 7.47 3.52
CA LYS A 100 14.30 8.69 2.98
C LYS A 100 12.85 8.46 2.58
N PHE A 101 12.56 7.37 1.88
CA PHE A 101 11.21 7.05 1.44
C PHE A 101 10.24 6.91 2.62
N SER A 102 10.61 6.15 3.66
CA SER A 102 9.80 5.99 4.87
C SER A 102 9.61 7.32 5.63
N MET A 103 10.62 8.19 5.67
CA MET A 103 10.50 9.55 6.22
C MET A 103 9.44 10.37 5.47
N TYR A 104 9.54 10.47 4.15
CA TYR A 104 8.58 11.23 3.35
C TYR A 104 7.18 10.66 3.47
N LEU A 105 7.05 9.33 3.42
CA LEU A 105 5.76 8.67 3.53
C LEU A 105 5.09 8.95 4.88
N SER A 106 5.86 8.93 5.98
CA SER A 106 5.35 9.23 7.33
C SER A 106 4.82 10.66 7.46
N ILE A 107 5.54 11.62 6.88
CA ILE A 107 5.12 13.04 6.87
C ILE A 107 3.85 13.23 6.04
N VAL A 108 3.79 12.57 4.86
CA VAL A 108 2.60 12.60 4.00
C VAL A 108 1.40 11.99 4.70
N LEU A 109 1.56 10.86 5.39
CA LEU A 109 0.52 10.23 6.20
C LEU A 109 0.03 11.16 7.32
N SER A 110 0.95 11.78 8.07
CA SER A 110 0.59 12.77 9.09
C SER A 110 -0.26 13.92 8.52
N PHE A 111 0.07 14.38 7.31
CA PHE A 111 -0.70 15.44 6.64
C PHE A 111 -2.07 14.97 6.16
N LEU A 112 -2.17 13.77 5.57
CA LEU A 112 -3.44 13.16 5.14
C LEU A 112 -4.42 12.99 6.31
N VAL A 113 -3.90 12.57 7.46
CA VAL A 113 -4.65 12.40 8.71
C VAL A 113 -5.10 13.77 9.24
N PHE A 114 -4.25 14.80 9.18
CA PHE A 114 -4.61 16.17 9.56
C PHE A 114 -5.71 16.79 8.67
N VAL A 115 -5.74 16.47 7.37
CA VAL A 115 -6.79 16.91 6.43
C VAL A 115 -8.08 16.07 6.57
N ASN A 116 -8.14 15.15 7.53
CA ASN A 116 -9.27 14.24 7.77
C ASN A 116 -9.63 13.36 6.56
N PHE A 117 -8.63 12.95 5.76
CA PHE A 117 -8.87 12.01 4.65
C PHE A 117 -9.32 10.62 5.14
N TYR A 118 -8.91 10.29 6.37
CA TYR A 118 -9.30 9.08 7.09
C TYR A 118 -10.37 9.44 8.13
N GLU A 119 -11.63 9.57 7.68
CA GLU A 119 -12.76 9.66 8.61
C GLU A 119 -12.95 8.32 9.34
N SER A 120 -12.98 8.39 10.66
CA SER A 120 -13.22 7.24 11.54
C SER A 120 -14.71 6.91 11.53
N SER A 121 -15.08 5.75 10.99
CA SER A 121 -16.47 5.31 10.84
C SER A 121 -16.97 4.44 12.01
N SER A 122 -16.10 4.17 12.99
CA SER A 122 -16.31 3.14 14.00
C SER A 122 -16.82 3.69 15.33
N ASP A 123 -17.90 3.10 15.83
CA ASP A 123 -18.59 3.47 17.07
C ASP A 123 -17.68 3.46 18.32
N PHE A 124 -16.64 2.62 18.32
CA PHE A 124 -15.66 2.55 19.41
C PHE A 124 -14.80 3.83 19.51
N PHE A 125 -14.49 4.47 18.40
CA PHE A 125 -13.67 5.69 18.37
C PHE A 125 -14.48 6.96 18.62
N ASN A 126 -15.79 6.93 18.33
CA ASN A 126 -16.72 7.97 18.75
C ASN A 126 -16.77 8.15 20.28
N LEU A 127 -16.49 7.09 21.06
CA LEU A 127 -16.44 7.13 22.54
C LEU A 127 -15.22 7.86 23.11
N ILE A 128 -14.06 7.78 22.44
CA ILE A 128 -12.80 8.42 22.88
C ILE A 128 -12.66 9.86 22.34
N GLY A 129 -13.50 10.24 21.37
CA GLY A 129 -13.44 11.53 20.69
C GLY A 129 -12.47 11.48 19.50
N ASN A 130 -13.04 11.55 18.29
CA ASN A 130 -12.27 11.42 17.05
C ASN A 130 -11.11 12.43 16.94
N GLU A 131 -11.27 13.65 17.47
CA GLU A 131 -10.21 14.67 17.45
C GLU A 131 -8.99 14.29 18.29
N VAL A 132 -9.19 13.70 19.47
CA VAL A 132 -8.09 13.30 20.35
C VAL A 132 -7.30 12.16 19.70
N LEU A 133 -8.01 11.17 19.14
CA LEU A 133 -7.37 10.06 18.44
C LEU A 133 -6.58 10.54 17.22
N ASN A 134 -7.18 11.41 16.41
CA ASN A 134 -6.54 11.94 15.20
C ASN A 134 -5.21 12.64 15.55
N ASN A 135 -5.21 13.44 16.61
CA ASN A 135 -4.01 14.13 17.09
C ASN A 135 -2.93 13.15 17.59
N VAL A 136 -3.31 12.07 18.28
CA VAL A 136 -2.37 11.03 18.71
C VAL A 136 -1.75 10.32 17.49
N ILE A 137 -2.55 9.97 16.49
CA ILE A 137 -2.09 9.31 15.26
C ILE A 137 -1.11 10.22 14.51
N ILE A 138 -1.42 11.52 14.40
CA ILE A 138 -0.53 12.53 13.81
C ILE A 138 0.83 12.54 14.53
N PHE A 139 0.83 12.60 15.87
CA PHE A 139 2.06 12.63 16.65
C PHE A 139 2.88 11.34 16.48
N LEU A 140 2.23 10.18 16.41
CA LEU A 140 2.90 8.90 16.15
C LEU A 140 3.54 8.88 14.75
N TYR A 141 2.85 9.34 13.70
CA TYR A 141 3.45 9.43 12.36
C TYR A 141 4.59 10.44 12.27
N ILE A 142 4.49 11.58 12.97
CA ILE A 142 5.59 12.54 13.06
C ILE A 142 6.80 11.89 13.75
N SER A 143 6.57 11.21 14.88
CA SER A 143 7.63 10.50 15.61
C SER A 143 8.29 9.42 14.75
N ALA A 144 7.50 8.60 14.04
CA ALA A 144 8.02 7.61 13.10
C ALA A 144 8.87 8.23 11.98
N GLY A 145 8.48 9.42 11.48
CA GLY A 145 9.24 10.21 10.50
C GLY A 145 10.54 10.78 11.06
N VAL A 146 10.54 11.26 12.30
CA VAL A 146 11.76 11.74 12.99
C VAL A 146 12.74 10.59 13.22
N LEU A 147 12.23 9.41 13.62
CA LEU A 147 13.04 8.21 13.82
C LEU A 147 13.64 7.68 12.51
N SER A 148 12.86 7.66 11.42
CA SER A 148 13.39 7.27 10.11
C SER A 148 14.41 8.28 9.57
N PHE A 149 14.23 9.58 9.82
CA PHE A 149 15.28 10.58 9.57
C PHE A 149 16.55 10.32 10.38
N GLY A 150 16.41 9.98 11.67
CA GLY A 150 17.53 9.54 12.51
C GLY A 150 18.26 8.33 11.91
N SER A 151 17.50 7.33 11.44
CA SER A 151 18.05 6.14 10.77
C SER A 151 18.82 6.49 9.49
N TYR A 152 18.31 7.45 8.69
CA TYR A 152 18.96 7.96 7.49
C TYR A 152 20.27 8.68 7.82
N LYS A 153 20.26 9.55 8.83
CA LYS A 153 21.47 10.29 9.26
C LYS A 153 22.52 9.32 9.79
N SER A 154 22.12 8.32 10.56
CA SER A 154 23.01 7.28 11.07
C SER A 154 23.69 6.47 9.97
N LEU A 155 23.00 6.22 8.84
CA LEU A 155 23.57 5.51 7.68
C LEU A 155 24.60 6.32 6.89
N GLN A 156 24.71 7.64 7.12
CA GLN A 156 25.73 8.48 6.49
C GLN A 156 27.09 8.34 7.18
N GLU A 157 27.11 7.90 8.44
CA GLU A 157 28.34 7.62 9.16
C GLU A 157 29.08 6.45 8.52
N LYS A 158 30.40 6.58 8.35
CA LYS A 158 31.23 5.55 7.71
C LYS A 158 31.36 4.29 8.58
N SER A 159 31.24 4.45 9.89
CA SER A 159 31.43 3.36 10.86
C SER A 159 30.32 2.31 10.82
N TYR A 160 30.69 1.07 11.10
CA TYR A 160 29.76 -0.06 11.31
C TYR A 160 28.71 0.25 12.39
N THR A 161 29.09 1.04 13.40
CA THR A 161 28.20 1.51 14.47
C THR A 161 27.02 2.33 13.96
N GLY A 162 27.18 3.06 12.85
CA GLY A 162 26.10 3.82 12.22
C GLY A 162 24.98 2.94 11.69
N VAL A 163 25.31 1.73 11.22
CA VAL A 163 24.28 0.77 10.75
C VAL A 163 23.59 0.09 11.93
N MET A 164 24.33 -0.23 12.99
CA MET A 164 23.76 -0.77 14.23
C MET A 164 22.80 0.22 14.92
N ALA A 165 23.13 1.52 14.93
CA ALA A 165 22.21 2.53 15.44
C ALA A 165 20.97 2.71 14.54
N SER A 166 21.14 2.58 13.22
CA SER A 166 20.04 2.65 12.24
C SER A 166 19.04 1.50 12.39
N THR A 167 19.51 0.28 12.66
CA THR A 167 18.63 -0.88 12.91
C THR A 167 17.80 -0.70 14.20
N GLY A 168 18.39 -0.17 15.28
CA GLY A 168 17.65 0.13 16.51
C GLY A 168 16.58 1.22 16.33
N LEU A 169 16.93 2.31 15.62
CA LEU A 169 16.00 3.41 15.32
C LEU A 169 14.83 2.97 14.44
N SER A 170 15.10 2.12 13.44
CA SER A 170 14.07 1.58 12.56
C SER A 170 13.14 0.60 13.27
N TYR A 171 13.64 -0.18 14.23
CA TYR A 171 12.79 -1.01 15.08
C TYR A 171 11.79 -0.17 15.89
N LEU A 172 12.25 0.93 16.48
CA LEU A 172 11.36 1.84 17.22
C LEU A 172 10.35 2.52 16.29
N SER A 173 10.81 2.96 15.11
CA SER A 173 9.93 3.50 14.05
C SER A 173 8.87 2.48 13.60
N LEU A 174 9.21 1.19 13.55
CA LEU A 174 8.29 0.12 13.19
C LEU A 174 7.16 -0.04 14.22
N ILE A 175 7.48 -0.04 15.51
CA ILE A 175 6.46 -0.16 16.57
C ILE A 175 5.50 1.03 16.52
N VAL A 176 6.04 2.23 16.40
CA VAL A 176 5.24 3.47 16.35
C VAL A 176 4.35 3.50 15.10
N SER A 177 4.90 3.14 13.94
CA SER A 177 4.14 3.09 12.68
C SER A 177 3.08 1.98 12.65
N LEU A 178 3.33 0.83 13.28
CA LEU A 178 2.33 -0.22 13.48
C LEU A 178 1.20 0.25 14.39
N GLY A 179 1.52 0.94 15.49
CA GLY A 179 0.52 1.52 16.38
C GLY A 179 -0.41 2.47 15.65
N ALA A 180 0.15 3.45 14.94
CA ALA A 180 -0.61 4.44 14.18
C ALA A 180 -1.43 3.82 13.02
N SER A 181 -0.79 2.95 12.23
CA SER A 181 -1.43 2.32 11.07
C SER A 181 -2.47 1.30 11.48
N GLY A 182 -2.24 0.56 12.57
CA GLY A 182 -3.20 -0.37 13.14
C GLY A 182 -4.47 0.35 13.62
N THR A 183 -4.33 1.46 14.33
CA THR A 183 -5.48 2.27 14.75
C THR A 183 -6.23 2.84 13.55
N LEU A 184 -5.51 3.28 12.52
CA LEU A 184 -6.09 3.91 11.34
C LEU A 184 -6.82 2.88 10.45
N ILE A 185 -6.27 1.68 10.28
CA ILE A 185 -6.94 0.59 9.56
C ILE A 185 -8.20 0.11 10.31
N LEU A 186 -8.15 0.02 11.64
CA LEU A 186 -9.31 -0.37 12.42
C LEU A 186 -10.44 0.68 12.40
N SER A 187 -10.10 1.94 12.08
CA SER A 187 -11.04 3.05 12.01
C SER A 187 -11.75 3.23 10.66
N ILE A 188 -11.19 2.68 9.56
CA ILE A 188 -11.73 2.76 8.19
C ILE A 188 -12.87 1.75 8.02
#